data_AF-X1VLQ6-F1
#
_entry.id   AF-X1VLQ6-F1
#
_cell.length_a   1.000
_cell.length_b   1.000
_cell.length_c   1.000
_cell.angle_alpha   90.00
_cell.angle_beta   90.00
_cell.angle_gamma   90.00
#
_symmetry.space_group_name_H-M   'P 1'
#
loop_
_entity.id
_entity.type
_entity.pdbx_description
1 polymer ?
#
loop_
_entity_poly.entity_id
_entity_poly.type
_entity_poly.pdbx_seq_one_letter_code
_entity_poly.pdbx_strand_id
1 'polypeptide(L)' 'NVVPIEPIVIEPGDEDGPFGAKGIGEPGLVPTAPAIANAIYDAVGVRIKSLPITPEKILAALKEKKK' A
#
# COMPACT_ATOMS: atom_id res chain seq x y z
N ASN A 1 6.51 4.89 14.93
CA ASN A 1 7.51 4.73 13.87
C ASN A 1 6.92 5.10 12.53
N VAL A 2 7.63 5.91 11.75
CA VAL A 2 7.31 6.30 10.38
C VAL A 2 8.52 5.95 9.52
N VAL A 3 8.28 5.42 8.32
CA VAL A 3 9.34 5.09 7.36
C VAL A 3 9.66 6.31 6.49
N PRO A 4 10.90 6.45 5.98
CA PRO A 4 11.21 7.46 4.97
C PRO A 4 10.31 7.30 3.73
N ILE A 5 9.85 8.40 3.16
CA ILE A 5 9.02 8.45 1.95
C ILE A 5 9.70 9.35 0.94
N GLU A 6 9.89 8.85 -0.28
CA GLU A 6 10.37 9.63 -1.43
C GLU A 6 9.19 9.87 -2.39
N PRO A 7 8.67 11.10 -2.49
CA PRO A 7 7.61 11.42 -3.43
C PRO A 7 8.19 11.65 -4.84
N ILE A 8 7.54 11.06 -5.84
CA ILE A 8 7.82 11.33 -7.26
C ILE A 8 6.62 12.10 -7.82
N VAL A 9 6.85 13.33 -8.28
CA VAL A 9 5.82 14.19 -8.87
C VAL A 9 5.77 13.93 -10.38
N ILE A 10 4.58 13.66 -10.91
CA ILE A 10 4.33 13.41 -12.32
C ILE A 10 3.26 14.38 -12.81
N GLU A 11 3.55 15.12 -13.89
CA GLU A 11 2.73 16.24 -14.37
C GLU A 11 2.27 16.02 -15.82
N PRO A 12 1.34 15.09 -16.09
CA PRO A 12 0.84 14.87 -17.44
C PRO A 12 -0.17 15.95 -17.88
N GLY A 13 -0.58 16.87 -16.99
CA GLY A 13 -1.64 17.86 -17.23
C GLY A 13 -3.06 17.29 -17.12
N ASP A 14 -4.00 18.15 -16.74
CA ASP A 14 -5.45 17.93 -16.78
C ASP A 14 -6.11 19.06 -17.58
N GLU A 15 -6.85 18.74 -18.64
CA GLU A 15 -7.50 19.77 -19.46
C GLU A 15 -8.58 20.54 -18.69
N ASP A 16 -9.21 19.88 -17.70
CA ASP A 16 -10.29 20.45 -16.89
C ASP A 16 -9.76 21.18 -15.63
N GLY A 17 -8.48 20.96 -15.29
CA GLY A 17 -7.86 21.47 -14.07
C GLY A 17 -7.27 22.88 -14.25
N PRO A 18 -7.35 23.77 -13.23
CA PRO A 18 -6.68 25.06 -13.30
C PRO A 18 -5.17 24.84 -13.45
N PHE A 19 -4.59 25.45 -14.48
CA PHE A 19 -3.17 25.29 -14.81
C PHE A 19 -2.72 23.83 -15.05
N GLY A 20 -3.63 22.92 -15.38
CA GLY A 20 -3.32 21.49 -15.55
C GLY A 20 -3.29 20.67 -14.27
N ALA A 21 -3.71 21.23 -13.13
CA ALA A 21 -3.64 20.59 -11.82
C ALA A 21 -4.66 19.45 -11.64
N LYS A 22 -4.27 18.44 -10.85
CA LYS A 22 -5.11 17.29 -10.45
C LYS A 22 -5.24 17.20 -8.93
N GLY A 23 -6.31 16.59 -8.45
CA GLY A 23 -6.47 16.25 -7.03
C GLY A 23 -5.45 15.20 -6.59
N ILE A 24 -4.72 15.48 -5.50
CA ILE A 24 -3.65 14.59 -4.98
C ILE A 24 -3.86 14.11 -3.53
N GLY A 25 -4.92 14.61 -2.85
CA GLY A 25 -5.17 14.28 -1.43
C GLY A 25 -5.43 12.79 -1.17
N GLU A 26 -6.24 12.14 -2.00
CA GLU A 26 -6.56 10.71 -1.86
C GLU A 26 -5.55 9.79 -2.57
N PRO A 27 -5.04 10.10 -3.80
CA PRO A 27 -4.13 9.20 -4.51
C PRO A 27 -2.81 8.89 -3.79
N GLY A 28 -2.35 9.74 -2.86
CA GLY A 28 -1.20 9.42 -2.01
C GLY A 28 -1.51 8.36 -0.94
N LEU A 29 -2.75 8.31 -0.45
CA LEU A 29 -3.18 7.40 0.61
C LEU A 29 -3.63 6.04 0.06
N VAL A 30 -4.45 6.04 -0.99
CA VAL A 30 -5.10 4.86 -1.57
C VAL A 30 -4.13 3.69 -1.86
N PRO A 31 -2.95 3.89 -2.50
CA PRO A 31 -2.05 2.79 -2.83
C PRO A 31 -1.23 2.27 -1.65
N THR A 32 -1.17 3.01 -0.53
CA THR A 32 -0.26 2.69 0.59
C THR A 32 -0.59 1.35 1.25
N ALA A 33 -1.85 1.13 1.64
CA ALA A 33 -2.27 -0.11 2.28
C ALA A 33 -2.09 -1.37 1.39
N PRO A 34 -2.54 -1.37 0.11
CA PRO A 34 -2.32 -2.52 -0.77
C PRO A 34 -0.84 -2.74 -1.12
N ALA A 35 -0.03 -1.68 -1.24
CA ALA A 35 1.42 -1.83 -1.46
C ALA A 35 2.09 -2.59 -0.31
N ILE A 36 1.80 -2.21 0.94
CA ILE A 36 2.30 -2.92 2.14
C ILE A 36 1.78 -4.37 2.17
N ALA A 37 0.49 -4.59 1.89
CA ALA A 37 -0.08 -5.93 1.87
C ALA A 37 0.56 -6.84 0.80
N ASN A 38 0.90 -6.28 -0.36
CA ASN A 38 1.61 -6.98 -1.42
C ASN A 38 3.06 -7.28 -1.04
N ALA A 39 3.77 -6.34 -0.41
CA ALA A 39 5.14 -6.55 0.07
C ALA A 39 5.20 -7.67 1.14
N ILE A 40 4.22 -7.74 2.04
CA ILE A 40 4.11 -8.83 3.02
C ILE A 40 3.91 -10.17 2.30
N TYR A 41 2.99 -10.22 1.32
CA TYR A 41 2.78 -11.45 0.55
C TYR A 41 4.03 -11.89 -0.21
N ASP A 42 4.73 -10.96 -0.84
CA ASP A 42 6.00 -11.22 -1.54
C ASP A 42 7.06 -11.78 -0.58
N ALA A 43 7.21 -11.17 0.60
CA ALA A 43 8.23 -11.55 1.58
C ALA A 43 8.00 -12.92 2.23
N VAL A 44 6.75 -13.28 2.55
CA VAL A 44 6.45 -14.49 3.36
C VAL A 44 5.53 -15.51 2.67
N GLY A 45 4.99 -15.17 1.51
CA GLY A 45 4.15 -16.05 0.69
C GLY A 45 2.82 -16.43 1.34
N VAL A 46 2.28 -15.62 2.25
CA VAL A 46 0.93 -15.76 2.82
C VAL A 46 0.14 -14.48 2.59
N ARG A 47 -1.15 -14.61 2.20
CA ARG A 47 -2.00 -13.46 1.86
C ARG A 47 -2.94 -13.14 3.01
N ILE A 48 -2.77 -11.99 3.65
CA ILE A 48 -3.69 -11.48 4.68
C ILE A 48 -4.71 -10.54 4.02
N LYS A 49 -6.00 -10.86 4.14
CA LYS A 49 -7.12 -10.07 3.57
C LYS A 49 -7.92 -9.30 4.62
N SER A 50 -7.45 -9.28 5.87
CA SER A 50 -8.10 -8.60 7.00
C SER A 50 -7.16 -7.56 7.59
N LEU A 51 -7.52 -6.28 7.47
CA LEU A 51 -6.77 -5.17 8.06
C LEU A 51 -7.19 -4.93 9.54
N PRO A 52 -6.30 -4.35 10.38
CA PRO A 52 -4.88 -4.16 10.13
C PRO A 52 -4.15 -5.50 10.03
N ILE A 53 -3.03 -5.55 9.28
CA ILE A 53 -2.17 -6.74 9.19
C ILE A 53 -1.27 -6.75 10.43
N THR A 54 -1.68 -7.49 11.46
CA THR A 54 -0.92 -7.58 12.71
C THR A 54 0.08 -8.75 12.67
N PRO A 55 1.14 -8.73 13.50
CA PRO A 55 2.07 -9.85 13.61
C PRO A 55 1.40 -11.19 13.93
N GLU A 56 0.33 -11.18 14.74
CA GLU A 56 -0.43 -12.38 15.12
C GLU A 56 -1.14 -12.99 13.89
N LYS A 57 -1.71 -12.16 13.01
CA LYS A 57 -2.33 -12.63 11.76
C LYS A 57 -1.30 -13.24 10.81
N ILE A 58 -0.11 -12.64 10.73
CA ILE A 58 1.00 -13.19 9.93
C ILE A 58 1.44 -14.55 10.51
N LEU A 59 1.64 -14.63 11.81
CA LEU A 59 2.06 -15.86 12.49
C LEU A 59 1.04 -16.99 12.33
N ALA A 60 -0.26 -16.68 12.45
CA ALA A 60 -1.33 -17.65 12.24
C ALA A 60 -1.32 -18.20 10.80
N ALA A 61 -1.27 -17.32 9.80
CA ALA A 61 -1.23 -17.73 8.39
C ALA A 61 0.02 -18.55 8.04
N LEU A 62 1.18 -18.23 8.62
CA LEU A 62 2.40 -19.02 8.46
C LEU A 62 2.29 -20.42 9.08
N LYS A 63 1.60 -20.57 10.21
CA LYS A 63 1.32 -21.87 10.83
C LYS A 63 0.35 -22.70 9.98
N GLU A 64 -0.66 -22.07 9.41
CA GLU A 64 -1.62 -22.72 8.51
C GLU A 64 -0.94 -23.22 7.23
N LYS A 65 -0.05 -22.43 6.62
CA LYS A 65 0.71 -22.82 5.42
C LYS A 65 1.65 -24.01 5.62
N LYS A 66 2.09 -24.28 6.86
CA LYS A 66 2.99 -25.40 7.18
C LYS A 66 2.26 -26.73 7.44
N LYS A 67 0.95 -26.70 7.59
CA LYS A 67 0.11 -27.92 7.67
C LYS A 67 -0.08 -28.49 6.27
#